data_AF-A0A5N4WCS3-F1
#
_entry.id   AF-A0A5N4WCS3-F1
#
_cell.length_a   1.000
_cell.length_b   1.000
_cell.length_c   1.000
_cell.angle_alpha   90.00
_cell.angle_beta   90.00
_cell.angle_gamma   90.00
#
_symmetry.space_group_name_H-M   'P 1'
#
loop_
_entity.id
_entity.type
_entity.pdbx_description
1 polymer ?
#
loop_
_entity_poly.entity_id
_entity_poly.type
_entity_poly.pdbx_seq_one_letter_code
_entity_poly.pdbx_strand_id
1 'polypeptide(L)'
;MGMTLQGCNHISNFSTDSINKYATPQALIDQKKLNASNGGAKEYVYDWGQQQKSTEPQALYPRKYLGSYCHAKGGKFGLLYKSNLHLVKDQAQKKRLMANGNVKQGIGAYECVLPDEHWIVSIEPTAEGKLESNLSARAVSLQTRMLSADEAHQWYKNIGGNSTEKKTTKNAVTTKNSKIEIAKEPDNKKDTEKKKESKPTVETSQNVTAPVVETPQQQQLKAYVTARRDLSKGTNKLNACNSAQRAYNYGKLAGTNASVYIDSGMLVARCLTSVPAYSSRFSNPKGQANKILQNLASNYNHAGAKRMLKQGQ
;
A
#
# COMPACT_ATOMS: atom_id res chain seq x y z
N MET A 1 41.50 -1.12 19.13
CA MET A 1 41.07 -1.93 17.97
C MET A 1 39.66 -1.50 17.60
N GLY A 2 39.51 -0.80 16.48
CA GLY A 2 38.23 -0.28 16.01
C GLY A 2 37.47 -1.33 15.20
N MET A 3 36.22 -1.59 15.57
CA MET A 3 35.29 -2.39 14.77
C MET A 3 34.63 -1.47 13.73
N THR A 4 35.13 -1.46 12.51
CA THR A 4 34.45 -0.84 11.38
C THR A 4 33.34 -1.78 10.89
N LEU A 5 32.11 -1.52 11.28
CA LEU A 5 30.92 -2.12 10.65
C LEU A 5 30.72 -1.48 9.27
N GLN A 6 31.45 -1.98 8.26
CA GLN A 6 31.17 -1.73 6.85
C GLN A 6 29.92 -2.52 6.43
N GLY A 7 28.74 -1.94 6.67
CA GLY A 7 27.49 -2.40 6.09
C GLY A 7 27.30 -1.80 4.69
N CYS A 8 28.11 -2.22 3.71
CA CYS A 8 27.85 -1.94 2.30
C CYS A 8 26.60 -2.71 1.87
N ASN A 9 25.42 -2.10 1.98
CA ASN A 9 24.27 -2.48 1.18
C ASN A 9 24.49 -1.97 -0.25
N HIS A 10 25.52 -2.50 -0.92
CA HIS A 10 25.60 -2.48 -2.36
C HIS A 10 24.38 -3.26 -2.87
N ILE A 11 23.66 -2.71 -3.84
CA ILE A 11 22.65 -3.50 -4.53
C ILE A 11 23.40 -4.66 -5.18
N SER A 12 23.25 -5.86 -4.62
CA SER A 12 23.73 -7.08 -5.26
C SER A 12 23.04 -7.17 -6.62
N ASN A 13 23.86 -7.37 -7.67
CA ASN A 13 23.52 -7.37 -9.08
C ASN A 13 22.04 -7.71 -9.34
N PHE A 14 21.36 -6.82 -10.07
CA PHE A 14 20.04 -7.04 -10.66
C PHE A 14 20.13 -8.13 -11.75
N SER A 15 20.49 -9.36 -11.40
CA SER A 15 20.35 -10.45 -12.35
C SER A 15 18.86 -10.67 -12.59
N THR A 16 18.47 -10.66 -13.85
CA THR A 16 17.09 -10.84 -14.33
C THR A 16 16.47 -12.11 -13.75
N ASP A 17 17.29 -13.16 -13.59
CA ASP A 17 16.91 -14.45 -13.00
C ASP A 17 16.48 -14.33 -11.53
N SER A 18 17.12 -13.45 -10.75
CA SER A 18 16.76 -13.23 -9.35
C SER A 18 15.45 -12.47 -9.16
N ILE A 19 14.97 -11.79 -10.21
CA ILE A 19 13.75 -10.97 -10.21
C ILE A 19 12.56 -11.74 -10.80
N ASN A 20 12.80 -12.68 -11.72
CA ASN A 20 11.72 -13.49 -12.29
C ASN A 20 11.04 -14.44 -11.31
N LYS A 21 11.70 -14.74 -10.17
CA LYS A 21 11.17 -15.60 -9.10
C LYS A 21 9.99 -15.02 -8.33
N TYR A 22 9.72 -13.71 -8.45
CA TYR A 22 8.62 -13.07 -7.75
C TYR A 22 7.32 -13.27 -8.53
N ALA A 23 6.35 -13.96 -7.92
CA ALA A 23 5.06 -14.25 -8.55
C ALA A 23 4.21 -13.00 -8.80
N THR A 24 4.33 -11.99 -7.93
CA THR A 24 3.58 -10.73 -8.03
C THR A 24 4.46 -9.54 -7.63
N PRO A 25 4.13 -8.30 -8.06
CA PRO A 25 4.81 -7.10 -7.60
C PRO A 25 4.68 -6.91 -6.07
N GLN A 26 3.58 -7.34 -5.45
CA GLN A 26 3.44 -7.33 -4.00
C GLN A 26 4.44 -8.28 -3.31
N ALA A 27 4.68 -9.46 -3.88
CA ALA A 27 5.68 -10.40 -3.35
C ALA A 27 7.10 -9.79 -3.42
N LEU A 28 7.39 -9.02 -4.47
CA LEU A 28 8.65 -8.27 -4.57
C LEU A 28 8.76 -7.21 -3.46
N ILE A 29 7.71 -6.40 -3.25
CA ILE A 29 7.66 -5.38 -2.19
C ILE A 29 7.97 -6.00 -0.82
N ASP A 30 7.30 -7.10 -0.49
CA ASP A 30 7.44 -7.81 0.78
C ASP A 30 8.86 -8.41 0.93
N GLN A 31 9.34 -9.15 -0.08
CA GLN A 31 10.60 -9.88 0.02
C GLN A 31 11.84 -8.99 -0.09
N LYS A 32 11.79 -7.91 -0.88
CA LYS A 32 12.85 -6.89 -0.92
C LYS A 32 12.75 -5.89 0.24
N LYS A 33 11.74 -6.04 1.11
CA LYS A 33 11.49 -5.16 2.26
C LYS A 33 11.48 -3.69 1.83
N LEU A 34 10.66 -3.40 0.80
CA LEU A 34 10.50 -2.03 0.29
C LEU A 34 9.66 -1.15 1.24
N ASN A 35 8.98 -1.78 2.19
CA ASN A 35 8.34 -1.14 3.32
C ASN A 35 8.99 -1.61 4.62
N ALA A 36 8.67 -0.92 5.71
CA ALA A 36 9.05 -1.36 7.04
C ALA A 36 8.34 -2.69 7.37
N SER A 37 8.86 -3.44 8.34
CA SER A 37 8.34 -4.77 8.70
C SER A 37 6.90 -4.76 9.26
N ASN A 38 6.32 -3.58 9.50
CA ASN A 38 4.92 -3.36 9.87
C ASN A 38 4.03 -2.98 8.66
N GLY A 39 4.59 -2.97 7.44
CA GLY A 39 3.92 -2.51 6.21
C GLY A 39 3.89 -0.99 6.03
N GLY A 40 4.44 -0.22 6.97
CA GLY A 40 4.54 1.23 6.91
C GLY A 40 5.73 1.73 6.09
N ALA A 41 5.92 3.04 6.08
CA ALA A 41 7.03 3.67 5.38
C ALA A 41 8.39 3.20 5.92
N LYS A 42 9.36 3.04 5.02
CA LYS A 42 10.76 2.73 5.34
C LYS A 42 11.65 3.90 4.99
N GLU A 43 12.69 4.12 5.77
CA GLU A 43 13.67 5.16 5.51
C GLU A 43 14.65 4.77 4.39
N TYR A 44 14.89 5.71 3.50
CA TYR A 44 15.83 5.62 2.39
C TYR A 44 16.69 6.88 2.35
N VAL A 45 18.00 6.72 2.36
CA VAL A 45 18.90 7.87 2.23
C VAL A 45 18.81 8.45 0.82
N TYR A 46 18.56 9.75 0.70
CA TYR A 46 18.49 10.45 -0.60
C TYR A 46 19.62 11.47 -0.79
N ASP A 47 20.28 11.85 0.30
CA ASP A 47 21.43 12.73 0.32
C ASP A 47 22.40 12.21 1.39
N TRP A 48 23.59 11.80 0.98
CA TRP A 48 24.63 11.30 1.89
C TRP A 48 25.50 12.43 2.49
N GLY A 49 25.27 13.68 2.06
CA GLY A 49 26.12 14.82 2.39
C GLY A 49 27.35 14.93 1.49
N GLN A 50 28.14 15.98 1.72
CA GLN A 50 29.23 16.38 0.81
C GLN A 50 30.34 15.33 0.68
N GLN A 51 30.58 14.54 1.72
CA GLN A 51 31.68 13.56 1.77
C GLN A 51 31.37 12.26 1.01
N GLN A 52 30.10 11.99 0.69
CA GLN A 52 29.66 10.73 0.10
C GLN A 52 28.75 10.96 -1.12
N LYS A 53 28.95 12.07 -1.84
CA LYS A 53 28.15 12.42 -3.04
C LYS A 53 28.11 11.35 -4.13
N SER A 54 29.14 10.52 -4.22
CA SER A 54 29.22 9.45 -5.21
C SER A 54 28.42 8.20 -4.82
N THR A 55 27.94 8.10 -3.57
CA THR A 55 27.14 6.96 -3.11
C THR A 55 25.73 7.06 -3.68
N GLU A 56 25.23 5.95 -4.22
CA GLU A 56 23.90 5.93 -4.81
C GLU A 56 22.81 6.32 -3.78
N PRO A 57 21.91 7.25 -4.12
CA PRO A 57 20.73 7.54 -3.33
C PRO A 57 19.78 6.34 -3.27
N GLN A 58 19.53 5.85 -2.06
CA GLN A 58 18.63 4.73 -1.80
C GLN A 58 17.16 5.05 -2.07
N ALA A 59 16.79 6.33 -2.12
CA ALA A 59 15.42 6.76 -2.41
C ALA A 59 14.89 6.28 -3.79
N LEU A 60 15.79 5.88 -4.69
CA LEU A 60 15.43 5.30 -5.98
C LEU A 60 15.17 3.78 -5.92
N TYR A 61 15.53 3.11 -4.82
CA TYR A 61 15.48 1.65 -4.74
C TYR A 61 14.09 1.08 -5.01
N PRO A 62 12.98 1.59 -4.44
CA PRO A 62 11.65 1.06 -4.74
C PRO A 62 11.34 1.12 -6.23
N ARG A 63 11.53 2.29 -6.86
CA ARG A 63 11.33 2.49 -8.30
C ARG A 63 12.21 1.56 -9.13
N LYS A 64 13.49 1.40 -8.78
CA LYS A 64 14.42 0.53 -9.50
C LYS A 64 14.00 -0.93 -9.43
N TYR A 65 13.70 -1.46 -8.23
CA TYR A 65 13.27 -2.86 -8.10
C TYR A 65 11.99 -3.16 -8.87
N LEU A 66 10.98 -2.28 -8.76
CA LEU A 66 9.71 -2.43 -9.45
C LEU A 66 9.85 -2.29 -10.97
N GLY A 67 10.67 -1.34 -11.43
CA GLY A 67 10.98 -1.17 -12.85
C GLY A 67 11.73 -2.36 -13.43
N SER A 68 12.75 -2.85 -12.73
CA SER A 68 13.47 -4.07 -13.14
C SER A 68 12.55 -5.29 -13.18
N TYR A 69 11.63 -5.42 -12.23
CA TYR A 69 10.62 -6.48 -12.23
C TYR A 69 9.68 -6.40 -13.43
N CYS A 70 9.17 -5.21 -13.73
CA CYS A 70 8.34 -4.97 -14.90
C CYS A 70 9.09 -5.32 -16.20
N HIS A 71 10.32 -4.83 -16.37
CA HIS A 71 11.12 -5.06 -17.57
C HIS A 71 11.53 -6.53 -17.74
N ALA A 72 11.86 -7.22 -16.64
CA ALA A 72 12.19 -8.65 -16.66
C ALA A 72 11.02 -9.53 -17.15
N LYS A 73 9.78 -9.05 -16.97
CA LYS A 73 8.55 -9.67 -17.47
C LYS A 73 8.14 -9.18 -18.86
N GLY A 74 8.98 -8.38 -19.53
CA GLY A 74 8.68 -7.82 -20.86
C GLY A 74 7.75 -6.61 -20.85
N GLY A 75 7.43 -6.05 -19.67
CA GLY A 75 6.58 -4.88 -19.54
C GLY A 75 7.31 -3.56 -19.73
N LYS A 76 6.54 -2.46 -19.81
CA LYS A 76 7.04 -1.08 -19.81
C LYS A 76 6.68 -0.40 -18.49
N PHE A 77 7.69 0.07 -17.76
CA PHE A 77 7.50 0.76 -16.48
C PHE A 77 7.57 2.28 -16.65
N GLY A 78 6.48 2.97 -16.34
CA GLY A 78 6.34 4.41 -16.55
C GLY A 78 5.76 5.13 -15.34
N LEU A 79 6.00 6.44 -15.25
CA LEU A 79 5.33 7.30 -14.27
C LEU A 79 3.92 7.62 -14.78
N LEU A 80 2.91 7.29 -13.98
CA LEU A 80 1.51 7.58 -14.27
C LEU A 80 1.07 8.89 -13.62
N TYR A 81 1.33 9.07 -12.32
CA TYR A 81 0.99 10.30 -11.58
C TYR A 81 2.17 10.81 -10.76
N LYS A 82 2.39 12.13 -10.79
CA LYS A 82 3.39 12.78 -9.94
C LYS A 82 2.89 12.85 -8.50
N SER A 83 3.77 12.54 -7.54
CA SER A 83 3.50 12.83 -6.13
C SER A 83 3.42 14.35 -5.89
N ASN A 84 2.51 14.73 -5.01
CA ASN A 84 2.36 16.08 -4.45
C ASN A 84 2.78 16.14 -2.97
N LEU A 85 3.33 15.04 -2.44
CA LEU A 85 3.81 14.93 -1.07
C LEU A 85 2.73 15.22 -0.02
N HIS A 86 1.46 14.91 -0.31
CA HIS A 86 0.35 15.14 0.62
C HIS A 86 0.48 14.39 1.95
N LEU A 87 1.15 13.24 1.98
CA LEU A 87 1.39 12.49 3.22
C LEU A 87 2.47 13.13 4.11
N VAL A 88 3.33 13.99 3.54
CA VAL A 88 4.30 14.77 4.31
C VAL A 88 3.57 15.93 4.97
N LYS A 89 3.61 16.05 6.30
CA LYS A 89 2.90 17.13 7.00
C LYS A 89 3.69 18.44 7.04
N ASP A 90 5.01 18.33 7.17
CA ASP A 90 5.91 19.46 7.32
C ASP A 90 6.24 20.12 5.97
N GLN A 91 6.01 21.42 5.86
CA GLN A 91 6.22 22.17 4.61
C GLN A 91 7.70 22.35 4.24
N ALA A 92 8.59 22.45 5.23
CA ALA A 92 10.03 22.53 4.98
C ALA A 92 10.57 21.20 4.45
N GLN A 93 10.07 20.07 4.96
CA GLN A 93 10.33 18.73 4.43
C GLN A 93 9.87 18.63 2.97
N LYS A 94 8.63 19.06 2.66
CA LYS A 94 8.14 19.07 1.26
C LYS A 94 9.05 19.85 0.33
N LYS A 95 9.45 21.06 0.72
CA LYS A 95 10.34 21.92 -0.09
C LYS A 95 11.69 21.23 -0.36
N ARG A 96 12.30 20.61 0.66
CA ARG A 96 13.57 19.88 0.50
C ARG A 96 13.44 18.67 -0.42
N LEU A 97 12.43 17.83 -0.20
CA LEU A 97 12.17 16.66 -1.04
C LEU A 97 11.91 17.06 -2.51
N MET A 98 11.17 18.13 -2.74
CA MET A 98 10.88 18.66 -4.08
C MET A 98 12.08 19.34 -4.76
N ALA A 99 13.10 19.76 -4.00
CA ALA A 99 14.34 20.29 -4.55
C ALA A 99 15.30 19.19 -5.00
N ASN A 100 15.18 17.97 -4.47
CA ASN A 100 16.07 16.86 -4.78
C ASN A 100 15.60 16.06 -6.01
N GLY A 101 16.45 16.00 -7.04
CA GLY A 101 16.13 15.31 -8.30
C GLY A 101 15.92 13.81 -8.14
N ASN A 102 16.67 13.13 -7.28
CA ASN A 102 16.56 11.68 -7.06
C ASN A 102 15.25 11.33 -6.35
N VAL A 103 14.85 12.13 -5.36
CA VAL A 103 13.55 11.98 -4.70
C VAL A 103 12.43 12.21 -5.70
N LYS A 104 12.44 13.32 -6.44
CA LYS A 104 11.43 13.62 -7.46
C LYS A 104 11.26 12.51 -8.48
N GLN A 105 12.37 11.88 -8.87
CA GLN A 105 12.38 10.77 -9.80
C GLN A 105 11.97 9.44 -9.17
N GLY A 106 12.00 9.29 -7.84
CA GLY A 106 11.68 8.04 -7.16
C GLY A 106 10.23 7.93 -6.68
N ILE A 107 9.52 9.06 -6.55
CA ILE A 107 8.17 9.13 -5.95
C ILE A 107 7.06 9.30 -6.99
N GLY A 108 5.82 9.00 -6.59
CA GLY A 108 4.61 9.05 -7.41
C GLY A 108 4.00 7.68 -7.67
N ALA A 109 2.95 7.65 -8.48
CA ALA A 109 2.38 6.41 -8.97
C ALA A 109 3.05 6.02 -10.28
N TYR A 110 3.54 4.79 -10.32
CA TYR A 110 4.12 4.17 -11.50
C TYR A 110 3.22 3.05 -11.98
N GLU A 111 3.19 2.86 -13.28
CA GLU A 111 2.45 1.79 -13.93
C GLU A 111 3.44 0.88 -14.66
N CYS A 112 3.18 -0.42 -14.57
CA CYS A 112 3.77 -1.39 -15.48
C CYS A 112 2.70 -1.88 -16.44
N VAL A 113 2.97 -1.79 -17.73
CA VAL A 113 2.10 -2.30 -18.79
C VAL A 113 2.75 -3.52 -19.43
N LEU A 114 2.11 -4.67 -19.30
CA LEU A 114 2.38 -5.91 -20.01
C LEU A 114 1.30 -6.15 -21.08
N PRO A 115 1.46 -7.12 -22.01
CA PRO A 115 0.45 -7.40 -23.03
C PRO A 115 -0.95 -7.69 -22.49
N ASP A 116 -1.06 -8.49 -21.42
CA ASP A 116 -2.34 -8.96 -20.86
C ASP A 116 -2.62 -8.46 -19.45
N GLU A 117 -1.70 -7.71 -18.85
CA GLU A 117 -1.78 -7.27 -17.46
C GLU A 117 -1.20 -5.86 -17.34
N HIS A 118 -1.80 -5.05 -16.47
CA HIS A 118 -1.14 -3.84 -15.99
C HIS A 118 -1.33 -3.73 -14.48
N TRP A 119 -0.39 -3.08 -13.82
CA TRP A 119 -0.48 -2.83 -12.39
C TRP A 119 0.11 -1.48 -12.04
N ILE A 120 -0.47 -0.86 -11.02
CA ILE A 120 -0.07 0.47 -10.55
C ILE A 120 0.49 0.33 -9.14
N VAL A 121 1.60 1.02 -8.91
CA VAL A 121 2.26 1.08 -7.61
C VAL A 121 2.52 2.52 -7.23
N SER A 122 2.10 2.89 -6.03
CA SER A 122 2.36 4.18 -5.41
C SER A 122 3.65 4.11 -4.61
N ILE A 123 4.56 5.06 -4.79
CA ILE A 123 5.75 5.27 -3.95
C ILE A 123 5.64 6.69 -3.39
N GLU A 124 5.13 6.83 -2.17
CA GLU A 124 4.83 8.13 -1.58
C GLU A 124 5.70 8.45 -0.36
N PRO A 125 6.25 9.67 -0.26
CA PRO A 125 6.97 10.11 0.92
C PRO A 125 6.01 10.44 2.06
N THR A 126 6.30 9.96 3.26
CA THR A 126 5.51 10.24 4.47
C THR A 126 6.21 11.19 5.44
N ALA A 127 7.54 11.24 5.39
CA ALA A 127 8.37 12.09 6.24
C ALA A 127 9.77 12.27 5.62
N GLU A 128 10.50 13.25 6.13
CA GLU A 128 11.90 13.51 5.82
C GLU A 128 12.65 13.89 7.10
N GLY A 129 13.89 13.44 7.24
CA GLY A 129 14.70 13.70 8.42
C GLY A 129 16.18 13.52 8.19
N LYS A 130 16.98 13.94 9.17
CA LYS A 130 18.39 13.56 9.25
C LYS A 130 18.48 12.13 9.78
N LEU A 131 19.46 11.38 9.29
CA LEU A 131 19.69 10.04 9.79
C LEU A 131 20.36 10.12 11.17
N GLU A 132 19.86 9.40 12.17
CA GLU A 132 20.44 9.44 13.52
C GLU A 132 21.90 8.93 13.55
N SER A 133 22.21 7.94 12.72
CA SER A 133 23.56 7.38 12.60
C SER A 133 24.53 8.26 11.79
N ASN A 134 24.01 9.22 11.01
CA ASN A 134 24.83 10.17 10.27
C ASN A 134 24.06 11.50 10.08
N LEU A 135 24.39 12.47 10.92
CA LEU A 135 23.73 13.78 10.92
C LEU A 135 23.95 14.61 9.64
N SER A 136 24.93 14.24 8.79
CA SER A 136 25.13 14.86 7.47
C SER A 136 24.27 14.22 6.38
N ALA A 137 23.78 12.99 6.60
CA ALA A 137 22.91 12.29 5.68
C ALA A 137 21.44 12.61 5.97
N ARG A 138 20.64 12.67 4.90
CA ARG A 138 19.20 12.90 4.96
C ARG A 138 18.46 11.73 4.34
N ALA A 139 17.39 11.33 5.02
CA ALA A 139 16.55 10.21 4.63
C ALA A 139 15.11 10.67 4.39
N VAL A 140 14.46 9.97 3.47
CA VAL A 140 13.03 10.08 3.19
C VAL A 140 12.37 8.78 3.60
N SER A 141 11.27 8.87 4.34
CA SER A 141 10.42 7.72 4.64
C SER A 141 9.47 7.50 3.46
N LEU A 142 9.63 6.40 2.73
CA LEU A 142 8.81 6.04 1.56
C LEU A 142 7.88 4.88 1.89
N GLN A 143 6.62 5.01 1.51
CA GLN A 143 5.64 3.94 1.52
C GLN A 143 5.32 3.49 0.10
N THR A 144 5.51 2.19 -0.16
CA THR A 144 5.23 1.55 -1.44
C THR A 144 3.93 0.75 -1.35
N ARG A 145 2.94 1.02 -2.19
CA ARG A 145 1.63 0.35 -2.13
C ARG A 145 1.07 0.06 -3.52
N MET A 146 0.59 -1.16 -3.75
CA MET A 146 -0.17 -1.48 -4.97
C MET A 146 -1.52 -0.77 -4.97
N LEU A 147 -1.89 -0.16 -6.10
CA LEU A 147 -3.16 0.52 -6.31
C LEU A 147 -3.94 -0.12 -7.46
N SER A 148 -5.26 -0.14 -7.36
CA SER A 148 -6.12 -0.25 -8.54
C SER A 148 -6.12 1.07 -9.34
N ALA A 149 -6.56 1.01 -10.60
CA ALA A 149 -6.69 2.18 -11.45
C ALA A 149 -7.61 3.26 -10.84
N ASP A 150 -8.74 2.85 -10.26
CA ASP A 150 -9.68 3.76 -9.59
C ASP A 150 -9.09 4.40 -8.34
N GLU A 151 -8.39 3.60 -7.50
CA GLU A 151 -7.70 4.15 -6.33
C GLU A 151 -6.63 5.16 -6.74
N ALA A 152 -5.82 4.85 -7.75
CA ALA A 152 -4.81 5.78 -8.25
C ALA A 152 -5.44 7.05 -8.81
N HIS A 153 -6.52 6.94 -9.60
CA HIS A 153 -7.21 8.09 -10.11
C HIS A 153 -7.75 8.98 -8.97
N GLN A 154 -8.47 8.40 -8.00
CA GLN A 154 -9.03 9.16 -6.87
C GLN A 154 -7.94 9.79 -6.00
N TRP A 155 -6.89 9.04 -5.68
CA TRP A 155 -5.79 9.49 -4.84
C TRP A 155 -5.07 10.69 -5.44
N TYR A 156 -4.74 10.66 -6.73
CA TYR A 156 -3.96 11.72 -7.36
C TYR A 156 -4.82 12.86 -7.93
N LYS A 157 -6.10 12.63 -8.26
CA LYS A 157 -7.04 13.67 -8.72
C LYS A 157 -7.50 14.59 -7.60
N ASN A 158 -7.84 14.03 -6.43
CA ASN A 158 -8.39 14.80 -5.31
C ASN A 158 -7.38 15.75 -4.65
N ILE A 159 -6.11 15.69 -5.08
CA ILE A 159 -5.04 16.52 -4.56
C ILE A 159 -4.50 17.48 -5.65
N GLY A 160 -5.00 17.34 -6.89
CA GLY A 160 -4.64 18.15 -8.06
C GLY A 160 -5.46 19.43 -8.23
N GLY A 161 -5.97 20.03 -7.15
CA GLY A 161 -6.63 21.33 -7.15
C GLY A 161 -5.64 22.48 -7.32
N ASN A 162 -4.88 22.47 -8.41
CA ASN A 162 -4.25 23.62 -9.08
C ASN A 162 -3.53 23.09 -10.32
N SER A 163 -4.31 22.65 -11.30
CA SER A 163 -3.84 22.58 -12.68
C SER A 163 -4.00 23.97 -13.28
N THR A 164 -2.88 24.67 -13.47
CA THR A 164 -2.78 25.72 -14.48
C THR A 164 -3.17 25.09 -15.81
N GLU A 165 -4.39 25.38 -16.25
CA GLU A 165 -4.84 25.13 -17.62
C GLU A 165 -3.85 25.80 -18.56
N LYS A 166 -3.06 24.97 -19.25
CA LYS A 166 -2.31 25.42 -20.42
C LYS A 166 -3.36 25.64 -21.50
N LYS A 167 -3.79 26.89 -21.62
CA LYS A 167 -4.66 27.41 -22.67
C LYS A 167 -3.99 27.16 -24.03
N THR A 168 -4.26 26.01 -24.65
CA THR A 168 -3.99 25.82 -26.07
C THR A 168 -5.09 26.55 -26.84
N THR A 169 -4.77 27.80 -27.19
CA THR A 169 -5.40 28.52 -28.30
C THR A 169 -5.42 27.65 -29.55
N LYS A 170 -6.62 27.24 -29.97
CA LYS A 170 -6.87 26.93 -31.37
C LYS A 170 -7.93 27.91 -31.87
N ASN A 171 -7.48 28.71 -32.84
CA ASN A 171 -8.31 29.53 -33.69
C ASN A 171 -9.43 28.69 -34.33
N ALA A 172 -10.67 29.17 -34.25
CA ALA A 172 -11.72 28.84 -35.20
C ALA A 172 -12.76 29.96 -35.21
N VAL A 173 -12.54 30.89 -36.13
CA VAL A 173 -13.51 31.58 -36.99
C VAL A 173 -14.98 31.49 -36.58
N THR A 174 -15.51 32.67 -36.25
CA THR A 174 -16.90 33.15 -36.38
C THR A 174 -17.67 32.55 -37.56
N THR A 175 -18.93 32.11 -37.34
CA THR A 175 -20.13 32.51 -38.13
C THR A 175 -21.41 32.10 -37.39
N LYS A 176 -22.44 32.92 -37.60
CA LYS A 176 -23.71 33.11 -36.88
C LYS A 176 -24.80 32.05 -37.15
N ASN A 177 -25.74 32.02 -36.20
CA ASN A 177 -27.20 31.83 -36.31
C ASN A 177 -27.78 30.62 -37.06
N SER A 178 -28.65 29.83 -36.40
CA SER A 178 -30.10 30.08 -36.45
C SER A 178 -30.92 29.15 -35.55
N LYS A 179 -32.05 29.72 -35.16
CA LYS A 179 -33.17 29.37 -34.26
C LYS A 179 -34.05 28.21 -34.82
N ILE A 180 -34.75 27.48 -33.93
CA ILE A 180 -36.21 27.16 -33.93
C ILE A 180 -36.59 25.68 -33.55
N GLU A 181 -37.46 25.60 -32.50
CA GLU A 181 -38.56 24.66 -32.11
C GLU A 181 -38.31 23.15 -31.87
N ILE A 182 -38.50 22.61 -30.66
CA ILE A 182 -39.74 22.23 -29.92
C ILE A 182 -40.52 21.07 -30.58
N ALA A 183 -40.55 19.89 -29.93
CA ALA A 183 -41.78 19.25 -29.40
C ALA A 183 -41.62 17.76 -29.02
N LYS A 184 -42.17 17.43 -27.83
CA LYS A 184 -42.91 16.21 -27.43
C LYS A 184 -42.15 14.92 -27.02
N GLU A 185 -42.05 14.76 -25.69
CA GLU A 185 -42.44 13.54 -24.92
C GLU A 185 -43.93 13.15 -25.21
N PRO A 186 -44.46 11.95 -24.83
CA PRO A 186 -44.15 11.16 -23.62
C PRO A 186 -44.28 9.60 -23.71
N ASP A 187 -44.04 8.96 -22.56
CA ASP A 187 -44.76 7.76 -22.02
C ASP A 187 -44.55 6.37 -22.72
N ASN A 188 -44.44 5.20 -22.08
CA ASN A 188 -44.52 4.75 -20.69
C ASN A 188 -44.24 3.21 -20.64
N LYS A 189 -44.13 2.70 -19.39
CA LYS A 189 -44.58 1.38 -18.88
C LYS A 189 -43.64 0.17 -19.05
N LYS A 190 -43.07 -0.36 -17.95
CA LYS A 190 -43.62 -1.37 -16.97
C LYS A 190 -43.15 -2.78 -17.41
N ASP A 191 -42.80 -3.76 -16.59
CA ASP A 191 -43.30 -4.14 -15.27
C ASP A 191 -42.40 -5.28 -14.66
N THR A 192 -42.37 -5.32 -13.33
CA THR A 192 -42.35 -6.46 -12.37
C THR A 192 -41.25 -7.55 -12.21
N GLU A 193 -40.88 -7.65 -10.92
CA GLU A 193 -40.40 -8.76 -10.07
C GLU A 193 -40.67 -10.23 -10.47
N LYS A 194 -39.72 -11.14 -10.14
CA LYS A 194 -39.91 -12.15 -9.06
C LYS A 194 -38.68 -13.02 -8.72
N LYS A 195 -38.49 -13.09 -7.40
CA LYS A 195 -37.74 -13.97 -6.47
C LYS A 195 -37.78 -15.49 -6.78
N LYS A 196 -36.64 -16.20 -6.63
CA LYS A 196 -36.57 -17.48 -5.86
C LYS A 196 -35.15 -17.90 -5.49
N GLU A 197 -35.07 -18.44 -4.28
CA GLU A 197 -33.93 -18.95 -3.51
C GLU A 197 -33.90 -20.48 -3.60
N SER A 198 -32.73 -21.10 -3.80
CA SER A 198 -32.34 -22.40 -3.21
C SER A 198 -30.91 -22.83 -3.61
N LYS A 199 -30.09 -23.10 -2.58
CA LYS A 199 -28.89 -23.97 -2.59
C LYS A 199 -29.35 -25.46 -2.46
N PRO A 200 -28.48 -26.49 -2.39
CA PRO A 200 -27.09 -26.68 -2.83
C PRO A 200 -26.89 -28.04 -3.59
N THR A 201 -25.94 -28.18 -4.52
CA THR A 201 -25.34 -29.50 -4.78
C THR A 201 -23.90 -29.35 -5.29
N VAL A 202 -23.04 -30.19 -4.71
CA VAL A 202 -21.63 -30.39 -5.00
C VAL A 202 -21.52 -31.19 -6.29
N GLU A 203 -20.73 -30.73 -7.26
CA GLU A 203 -20.05 -31.63 -8.17
C GLU A 203 -18.75 -31.01 -8.70
N THR A 204 -17.70 -31.80 -8.53
CA THR A 204 -16.33 -31.55 -8.96
C THR A 204 -16.28 -31.46 -10.48
N SER A 205 -15.72 -30.37 -11.01
CA SER A 205 -15.16 -30.36 -12.36
C SER A 205 -13.92 -29.50 -12.36
N GLN A 206 -12.79 -30.16 -12.59
CA GLN A 206 -11.53 -29.52 -12.95
C GLN A 206 -11.77 -28.74 -14.24
N ASN A 207 -11.57 -27.43 -14.20
CA ASN A 207 -11.36 -26.65 -15.41
C ASN A 207 -10.28 -25.60 -15.16
N VAL A 208 -9.37 -25.49 -16.11
CA VAL A 208 -8.18 -24.64 -16.09
C VAL A 208 -8.63 -23.18 -16.16
N THR A 209 -8.23 -22.32 -15.21
CA THR A 209 -8.61 -20.89 -15.23
C THR A 209 -7.48 -19.98 -14.75
N ALA A 210 -7.32 -18.87 -15.48
CA ALA A 210 -6.44 -17.71 -15.35
C ALA A 210 -6.09 -17.22 -13.92
N PRO A 211 -4.99 -16.47 -13.71
CA PRO A 211 -4.59 -16.02 -12.39
C PRO A 211 -5.64 -15.07 -11.80
N VAL A 212 -6.33 -15.55 -10.77
CA VAL A 212 -7.28 -14.77 -9.98
C VAL A 212 -6.50 -13.69 -9.23
N VAL A 213 -6.61 -12.43 -9.67
CA VAL A 213 -6.15 -11.28 -8.89
C VAL A 213 -6.96 -11.26 -7.59
N GLU A 214 -6.34 -11.69 -6.48
CA GLU A 214 -7.02 -11.78 -5.18
C GLU A 214 -7.48 -10.38 -4.75
N THR A 215 -8.78 -10.24 -4.46
CA THR A 215 -9.35 -8.96 -4.01
C THR A 215 -8.78 -8.56 -2.64
N PRO A 216 -8.75 -7.26 -2.26
CA PRO A 216 -8.32 -6.84 -0.92
C PRO A 216 -9.07 -7.57 0.20
N GLN A 217 -10.35 -7.91 -0.03
CA GLN A 217 -11.17 -8.72 0.87
C GLN A 217 -10.63 -10.16 0.99
N GLN A 218 -10.29 -10.79 -0.13
CA GLN A 218 -9.67 -12.12 -0.13
C GLN A 218 -8.30 -12.11 0.53
N GLN A 219 -7.49 -11.08 0.29
CA GLN A 219 -6.17 -10.94 0.91
C GLN A 219 -6.26 -10.71 2.42
N GLN A 220 -7.19 -9.86 2.86
CA GLN A 220 -7.46 -9.64 4.29
C GLN A 220 -7.92 -10.93 4.96
N LEU A 221 -8.87 -11.65 4.35
CA LEU A 221 -9.40 -12.91 4.85
C LEU A 221 -8.31 -13.99 4.92
N LYS A 222 -7.50 -14.13 3.87
CA LYS A 222 -6.40 -15.09 3.80
C LYS A 222 -5.36 -14.83 4.89
N ALA A 223 -4.94 -13.59 5.05
CA ALA A 223 -4.01 -13.21 6.12
C ALA A 223 -4.57 -13.49 7.52
N TYR A 224 -5.87 -13.22 7.73
CA TYR A 224 -6.55 -13.52 8.99
C TYR A 224 -6.64 -15.03 9.26
N VAL A 225 -7.04 -15.83 8.27
CA VAL A 225 -7.15 -17.30 8.39
C VAL A 225 -5.78 -17.92 8.67
N THR A 226 -4.73 -17.50 7.97
CA THR A 226 -3.36 -17.94 8.23
C THR A 226 -2.94 -17.60 9.66
N ALA A 227 -3.17 -16.37 10.11
CA ALA A 227 -2.85 -15.95 11.46
C ALA A 227 -3.57 -16.79 12.53
N ARG A 228 -4.88 -17.00 12.36
CA ARG A 228 -5.70 -17.78 13.29
C ARG A 228 -5.26 -19.23 13.36
N ARG A 229 -5.00 -19.85 12.20
CA ARG A 229 -4.51 -21.23 12.11
C ARG A 229 -3.19 -21.41 12.83
N ASP A 230 -2.22 -20.55 12.55
CA ASP A 230 -0.86 -20.69 13.10
C ASP A 230 -0.83 -20.36 14.61
N LEU A 231 -1.60 -19.35 15.05
CA LEU A 231 -1.79 -19.06 16.48
C LEU A 231 -2.47 -20.21 17.23
N SER A 232 -3.49 -20.85 16.64
CA SER A 232 -4.17 -22.01 17.25
C SER A 232 -3.27 -23.24 17.36
N LYS A 233 -2.36 -23.44 16.41
CA LYS A 233 -1.41 -24.56 16.41
C LYS A 233 -0.20 -24.31 17.31
N GLY A 234 -0.02 -23.08 17.80
CA GLY A 234 1.13 -22.69 18.62
C GLY A 234 2.47 -22.65 17.87
N THR A 235 2.47 -22.90 16.56
CA THR A 235 3.67 -22.89 15.72
C THR A 235 3.86 -21.52 15.08
N ASN A 236 5.12 -21.12 14.89
CA ASN A 236 5.50 -19.91 14.17
C ASN A 236 4.76 -18.63 14.65
N LYS A 237 4.65 -18.46 15.97
CA LYS A 237 3.87 -17.39 16.63
C LYS A 237 4.21 -15.99 16.09
N LEU A 238 5.48 -15.73 15.76
CA LEU A 238 5.91 -14.45 15.19
C LEU A 238 5.29 -14.18 13.80
N ASN A 239 5.33 -15.16 12.89
CA ASN A 239 4.75 -15.01 11.56
C ASN A 239 3.22 -14.98 11.61
N ALA A 240 2.61 -15.69 12.55
CA ALA A 240 1.18 -15.63 12.80
C ALA A 240 0.76 -14.22 13.24
N CYS A 241 1.53 -13.59 14.13
CA CYS A 241 1.33 -12.20 14.54
C CYS A 241 1.54 -11.19 13.40
N ASN A 242 2.55 -11.40 12.56
CA ASN A 242 2.75 -10.57 11.36
C ASN A 242 1.57 -10.69 10.39
N SER A 243 1.00 -11.89 10.24
CA SER A 243 -0.17 -12.14 9.39
C SER A 243 -1.44 -11.49 9.98
N ALA A 244 -1.61 -11.55 11.31
CA ALA A 244 -2.70 -10.85 12.00
C ALA A 244 -2.60 -9.33 11.79
N GLN A 245 -1.40 -8.77 11.91
CA GLN A 245 -1.15 -7.36 11.66
C GLN A 245 -1.45 -6.99 10.21
N ARG A 246 -1.04 -7.82 9.24
CA ARG A 246 -1.34 -7.60 7.83
C ARG A 246 -2.86 -7.56 7.59
N ALA A 247 -3.62 -8.50 8.16
CA ALA A 247 -5.08 -8.50 8.07
C ALA A 247 -5.72 -7.25 8.71
N TYR A 248 -5.21 -6.82 9.87
CA TYR A 248 -5.70 -5.64 10.57
C TYR A 248 -5.39 -4.34 9.80
N ASN A 249 -4.23 -4.26 9.16
CA ASN A 249 -3.78 -3.10 8.40
C ASN A 249 -4.64 -2.80 7.15
N TYR A 250 -5.36 -3.78 6.61
CA TYR A 250 -6.35 -3.53 5.55
C TYR A 250 -7.53 -2.66 6.02
N GLY A 251 -7.73 -2.53 7.34
CA GLY A 251 -8.82 -1.74 7.89
C GLY A 251 -10.20 -2.36 7.64
N LYS A 252 -11.25 -1.58 7.89
CA LYS A 252 -12.61 -1.96 7.53
C LYS A 252 -12.81 -1.73 6.03
N LEU A 253 -12.91 -2.81 5.26
CA LEU A 253 -13.19 -2.73 3.82
C LEU A 253 -14.68 -2.41 3.56
N ALA A 254 -14.93 -1.47 2.64
CA ALA A 254 -16.29 -1.04 2.29
C ALA A 254 -17.11 -2.20 1.70
N GLY A 255 -18.41 -2.24 2.04
CA GLY A 255 -19.32 -3.29 1.55
C GLY A 255 -19.12 -4.67 2.18
N THR A 256 -18.31 -4.80 3.23
CA THR A 256 -18.06 -6.07 3.93
C THR A 256 -18.34 -5.98 5.42
N ASN A 257 -18.66 -7.13 6.03
CA ASN A 257 -18.74 -7.23 7.48
C ASN A 257 -17.38 -6.93 8.11
N ALA A 258 -17.36 -6.06 9.12
CA ALA A 258 -16.14 -5.69 9.82
C ALA A 258 -15.53 -6.83 10.66
N SER A 259 -16.10 -8.05 10.62
CA SER A 259 -15.69 -9.19 11.45
C SER A 259 -14.22 -9.54 11.28
N VAL A 260 -13.72 -9.59 10.03
CA VAL A 260 -12.31 -9.94 9.77
C VAL A 260 -11.37 -8.85 10.31
N TYR A 261 -11.73 -7.58 10.18
CA TYR A 261 -10.99 -6.45 10.74
C TYR A 261 -11.01 -6.48 12.28
N ILE A 262 -12.16 -6.73 12.89
CA ILE A 262 -12.32 -6.80 14.35
C ILE A 262 -11.52 -7.97 14.93
N ASP A 263 -11.67 -9.16 14.34
CA ASP A 263 -11.01 -10.37 14.81
C ASP A 263 -9.49 -10.30 14.63
N SER A 264 -9.02 -9.77 13.49
CA SER A 264 -7.58 -9.54 13.29
C SER A 264 -7.03 -8.53 14.30
N GLY A 265 -7.77 -7.48 14.62
CA GLY A 265 -7.41 -6.54 15.70
C GLY A 265 -7.30 -7.21 17.07
N MET A 266 -8.20 -8.14 17.40
CA MET A 266 -8.10 -8.95 18.62
C MET A 266 -6.85 -9.83 18.63
N LEU A 267 -6.49 -10.44 17.50
CA LEU A 267 -5.27 -11.24 17.38
C LEU A 267 -4.01 -10.38 17.54
N VAL A 268 -3.98 -9.19 16.94
CA VAL A 268 -2.87 -8.24 17.09
C VAL A 268 -2.70 -7.80 18.55
N ALA A 269 -3.79 -7.44 19.22
CA ALA A 269 -3.74 -7.05 20.62
C ALA A 269 -3.19 -8.17 21.52
N ARG A 270 -3.56 -9.43 21.25
CA ARG A 270 -2.96 -10.59 21.92
C ARG A 270 -1.48 -10.74 21.59
N CYS A 271 -1.10 -10.64 20.32
CA CYS A 271 0.29 -10.73 19.90
C CYS A 271 1.20 -9.68 20.59
N LEU A 272 0.70 -8.46 20.74
CA LEU A 272 1.41 -7.39 21.44
C LEU A 272 1.60 -7.67 22.94
N THR A 273 0.73 -8.47 23.57
CA THR A 273 0.79 -8.74 25.02
C THR A 273 1.35 -10.12 25.37
N SER A 274 1.20 -11.12 24.51
CA SER A 274 1.49 -12.53 24.80
C SER A 274 2.62 -13.15 23.98
N VAL A 275 3.13 -12.47 22.95
CA VAL A 275 4.22 -12.98 22.10
C VAL A 275 5.46 -12.09 22.22
N PRO A 276 6.45 -12.45 23.07
CA PRO A 276 7.62 -11.62 23.35
C PRO A 276 8.42 -11.21 22.11
N ALA A 277 8.62 -12.13 21.17
CA ALA A 277 9.34 -11.85 19.92
C ALA A 277 8.62 -10.85 19.00
N TYR A 278 7.29 -10.70 19.15
CA TYR A 278 6.50 -9.72 18.42
C TYR A 278 6.45 -8.40 19.17
N SER A 279 6.20 -8.44 20.48
CA SER A 279 6.06 -7.25 21.33
C SER A 279 7.36 -6.45 21.46
N SER A 280 8.52 -7.11 21.48
CA SER A 280 9.85 -6.46 21.56
C SER A 280 10.16 -5.51 20.40
N ARG A 281 9.40 -5.60 19.30
CA ARG A 281 9.53 -4.73 18.13
C ARG A 281 8.88 -3.37 18.31
N PHE A 282 8.18 -3.16 19.42
CA PHE A 282 7.44 -1.94 19.73
C PHE A 282 7.96 -1.35 21.04
N SER A 283 8.11 -0.03 21.09
CA SER A 283 8.55 0.67 22.30
C SER A 283 7.49 0.66 23.41
N ASN A 284 6.21 0.60 23.05
CA ASN A 284 5.10 0.48 24.00
C ASN A 284 4.02 -0.51 23.49
N PRO A 285 4.30 -1.83 23.55
CA PRO A 285 3.41 -2.84 23.01
C PRO A 285 2.08 -2.93 23.78
N LYS A 286 2.11 -2.78 25.11
CA LYS A 286 0.89 -2.75 25.95
C LYS A 286 0.01 -1.55 25.63
N GLY A 287 0.58 -0.36 25.52
CA GLY A 287 -0.17 0.85 25.15
C GLY A 287 -0.78 0.75 23.75
N GLN A 288 -0.06 0.14 22.80
CA GLN A 288 -0.57 -0.10 21.45
C GLN A 288 -1.69 -1.14 21.44
N ALA A 289 -1.57 -2.22 22.21
CA ALA A 289 -2.64 -3.21 22.39
C ALA A 289 -3.90 -2.55 22.98
N ASN A 290 -3.75 -1.71 24.02
CA ASN A 290 -4.86 -0.99 24.65
C ASN A 290 -5.56 -0.05 23.67
N LYS A 291 -4.82 0.68 22.82
CA LYS A 291 -5.43 1.54 21.78
C LYS A 291 -6.30 0.74 20.80
N ILE A 292 -5.80 -0.41 20.34
CA ILE A 292 -6.55 -1.29 19.44
C ILE A 292 -7.81 -1.81 20.16
N LEU A 293 -7.66 -2.32 21.37
CA LEU A 293 -8.78 -2.85 22.15
C LEU A 293 -9.82 -1.78 22.48
N GLN A 294 -9.41 -0.54 22.79
CA GLN A 294 -10.33 0.59 23.00
C GLN A 294 -11.12 0.91 21.74
N ASN A 295 -10.46 0.96 20.57
CA ASN A 295 -11.16 1.15 19.30
C ASN A 295 -12.20 0.05 19.04
N LEU A 296 -11.85 -1.22 19.28
CA LEU A 296 -12.76 -2.35 19.10
C LEU A 296 -13.91 -2.36 20.12
N ALA A 297 -13.64 -1.97 21.37
CA ALA A 297 -14.63 -1.90 22.42
C ALA A 297 -15.63 -0.76 22.21
N SER A 298 -15.15 0.42 21.79
CA SER A 298 -15.98 1.63 21.64
C SER A 298 -16.71 1.68 20.31
N ASN A 299 -16.03 1.38 19.19
CA ASN A 299 -16.61 1.56 17.85
C ASN A 299 -17.36 0.32 17.34
N TYR A 300 -17.03 -0.86 17.87
CA TYR A 300 -17.59 -2.13 17.41
C TYR A 300 -18.25 -2.93 18.54
N ASN A 301 -18.38 -2.33 19.74
CA ASN A 301 -18.99 -2.94 20.93
C ASN A 301 -18.44 -4.35 21.24
N HIS A 302 -17.17 -4.63 20.91
CA HIS A 302 -16.64 -5.98 20.94
C HIS A 302 -16.43 -6.49 22.38
N ALA A 303 -17.21 -7.48 22.80
CA ALA A 303 -17.21 -8.00 24.17
C ALA A 303 -15.85 -8.54 24.61
N GLY A 304 -15.14 -9.25 23.73
CA GLY A 304 -13.79 -9.75 24.01
C GLY A 304 -12.77 -8.64 24.25
N ALA A 305 -12.93 -7.51 23.55
CA ALA A 305 -12.02 -6.36 23.72
C ALA A 305 -12.24 -5.68 25.07
N LYS A 306 -13.51 -5.49 25.46
CA LYS A 306 -13.88 -4.98 26.79
C LYS A 306 -13.33 -5.85 27.93
N ARG A 307 -13.40 -7.19 27.79
CA ARG A 307 -12.84 -8.12 28.77
C ARG A 307 -11.31 -8.00 28.87
N MET A 308 -10.62 -7.96 27.74
CA MET A 308 -9.15 -7.83 27.72
C MET A 308 -8.67 -6.50 28.30
N LEU A 309 -9.39 -5.40 28.06
CA LEU A 309 -9.09 -4.11 28.68
C LEU A 309 -9.21 -4.14 30.21
N LYS A 310 -10.23 -4.83 30.74
CA LYS A 310 -10.40 -5.02 32.20
C LYS A 310 -9.33 -5.92 32.81
N GLN A 311 -8.75 -6.84 32.05
CA GLN A 311 -7.70 -7.76 32.52
C GLN A 311 -6.28 -7.19 32.42
N GLY A 312 -6.08 -6.18 31.58
CA GLY A 312 -4.80 -5.50 31.39
C GLY A 312 -4.66 -4.19 32.19
N GLN A 313 -5.69 -3.85 32.99
CA GLN A 313 -5.66 -2.82 34.02
C GLN A 313 -5.09 -3.39 35.33
#